data_AF-A0A096BU06-F1
#
_entry.id   AF-A0A096BU06-F1
#
_cell.length_a   1.000
_cell.length_b   1.000
_cell.length_c   1.000
_cell.angle_alpha   90.00
_cell.angle_beta   90.00
_cell.angle_gamma   90.00
#
_symmetry.space_group_name_H-M   'P 1'
#
loop_
_entity.id
_entity.type
_entity.pdbx_description
1 polymer ?
#
loop_
_entity_poly.entity_id
_entity_poly.type
_entity_poly.pdbx_seq_one_letter_code
_entity_poly.pdbx_strand_id
1 'polypeptide(L)' 'MTKEINYEEAVRQLENIVQRMENEELDIDELTTELKNAQKLIKLCKARLTKVDADIKKILEED' A
#
# COMPACT_ATOMS: atom_id res chain seq x y z
N MET A 1 -10.84 4.07 17.77
CA MET A 1 -9.44 3.59 17.70
C MET A 1 -9.12 3.26 16.25
N THR A 2 -8.31 4.07 15.58
CA THR A 2 -7.98 3.90 14.16
C THR A 2 -6.95 2.78 14.05
N LYS A 3 -7.33 1.61 13.53
CA LYS A 3 -6.38 0.53 13.27
C LYS A 3 -5.40 1.02 12.19
N GLU A 4 -4.14 1.21 12.55
CA GLU A 4 -3.09 1.44 11.55
C GLU A 4 -2.95 0.20 10.68
N ILE A 5 -3.15 0.36 9.37
CA ILE A 5 -2.96 -0.71 8.39
C ILE A 5 -1.46 -1.06 8.35
N ASN A 6 -1.14 -2.34 8.57
CA ASN A 6 0.23 -2.84 8.45
C ASN A 6 0.63 -3.04 6.98
N TYR A 7 1.92 -3.26 6.70
CA TYR A 7 2.41 -3.35 5.32
C TYR A 7 1.76 -4.51 4.55
N GLU A 8 1.67 -5.69 5.17
CA GLU A 8 1.10 -6.89 4.57
C GLU A 8 -0.38 -6.71 4.21
N GLU A 9 -1.14 -6.10 5.12
CA GLU A 9 -2.55 -5.78 4.90
C GLU A 9 -2.72 -4.75 3.77
N ALA A 10 -1.84 -3.76 3.67
CA ALA A 10 -1.87 -2.81 2.57
C ALA A 10 -1.60 -3.47 1.21
N VAL A 11 -0.69 -4.45 1.17
CA VAL A 11 -0.41 -5.24 -0.05
C VAL A 11 -1.60 -6.12 -0.41
N ARG A 12 -2.20 -6.83 0.56
CA ARG A 12 -3.42 -7.64 0.33
C ARG A 12 -4.57 -6.82 -0.23
N GLN A 13 -4.76 -5.60 0.28
CA GLN A 13 -5.79 -4.71 -0.25
C GLN A 13 -5.47 -4.25 -1.68
N LEU A 14 -4.20 -4.01 -2.02
CA LEU A 14 -3.79 -3.71 -3.39
C LEU A 14 -4.04 -4.89 -4.34
N GLU A 15 -3.70 -6.11 -3.93
CA GLU A 15 -3.98 -7.33 -4.71
C GLU A 15 -5.48 -7.51 -4.95
N ASN A 16 -6.30 -7.27 -3.92
CA ASN A 16 -7.76 -7.33 -4.06
C ASN A 16 -8.30 -6.28 -5.05
N ILE A 17 -7.80 -5.04 -4.99
CA ILE A 17 -8.19 -3.99 -5.93
C ILE A 17 -7.83 -4.39 -7.36
N VAL A 18 -6.61 -4.89 -7.59
CA VAL A 18 -6.17 -5.36 -8.92
C VAL A 18 -7.06 -6.49 -9.42
N GLN A 19 -7.34 -7.49 -8.59
CA GLN A 19 -8.20 -8.62 -8.96
C GLN A 19 -9.60 -8.15 -9.36
N ARG A 20 -10.22 -7.23 -8.60
CA ARG A 20 -11.55 -6.68 -8.92
C ARG A 20 -11.54 -5.88 -10.22
N MET A 21 -10.45 -5.14 -10.49
CA MET A 21 -10.27 -4.42 -11.75
C MET A 21 -10.12 -5.38 -12.94
N GLU A 22 -9.34 -6.45 -12.80
CA GLU A 22 -9.10 -7.44 -13.85
C GLU A 22 -10.35 -8.28 -14.18
N ASN A 23 -11.19 -8.53 -13.18
CA ASN A 23 -12.44 -9.27 -13.34
C ASN A 23 -13.61 -8.41 -13.84
N GLU A 24 -13.38 -7.13 -14.18
CA GLU A 24 -14.41 -6.17 -14.61
C GLU A 24 -15.56 -6.05 -13.57
N GLU A 25 -15.25 -6.25 -12.28
CA GLU A 25 -16.21 -6.20 -11.17
C GLU A 25 -16.51 -4.77 -10.69
N LEU A 26 -15.89 -3.76 -11.30
CA LEU A 26 -15.98 -2.36 -10.90
C LEU A 26 -16.63 -1.52 -11.98
N ASP A 27 -17.60 -0.70 -11.60
CA ASP A 27 -18.14 0.34 -12.48
C ASP A 27 -17.20 1.57 -12.58
N ILE A 28 -17.56 2.54 -13.43
CA ILE A 28 -16.73 3.75 -13.69
C ILE A 28 -16.49 4.59 -12.42
N ASP A 29 -17.48 4.70 -11.54
CA ASP A 29 -17.38 5.48 -10.31
C ASP A 29 -16.57 4.73 -9.25
N GLU A 30 -16.73 3.41 -9.19
CA GLU A 30 -15.94 2.51 -8.34
C GLU A 30 -14.48 2.47 -8.77
N LEU A 31 -14.18 2.41 -10.07
CA LEU A 31 -12.80 2.46 -10.60
C LEU A 31 -12.05 3.70 -10.09
N THR A 32 -12.70 4.87 -10.14
CA THR A 32 -12.11 6.12 -9.65
C THR A 32 -11.85 6.07 -8.14
N THR A 33 -12.76 5.44 -7.39
CA THR A 33 -12.66 5.31 -5.94
C THR A 33 -11.56 4.33 -5.54
N GLU A 34 -11.52 3.15 -6.15
CA GLU A 34 -10.52 2.13 -5.89
C GLU A 34 -9.13 2.57 -6.33
N LEU A 35 -9.00 3.32 -7.43
CA LEU A 35 -7.72 3.92 -7.83
C LEU A 35 -7.17 4.89 -6.78
N LYS A 36 -8.04 5.73 -6.19
CA LYS A 36 -7.65 6.63 -5.08
C LYS A 36 -7.23 5.84 -3.84
N ASN A 37 -7.91 4.73 -3.53
CA ASN A 37 -7.55 3.86 -2.43
C ASN A 37 -6.19 3.19 -2.67
N ALA A 38 -5.98 2.61 -3.86
CA ALA A 38 -4.72 2.03 -4.27
C ALA A 38 -3.56 3.04 -4.16
N GLN A 39 -3.77 4.29 -4.59
CA GLN A 39 -2.76 5.34 -4.47
C GLN A 39 -2.36 5.61 -3.01
N LYS A 40 -3.32 5.62 -2.08
CA LYS A 40 -3.05 5.78 -0.64
C LYS A 40 -2.26 4.59 -0.09
N LEU A 41 -2.64 3.37 -0.44
CA LEU A 41 -1.97 2.14 -0.01
C LEU A 41 -0.52 2.10 -0.53
N ILE A 42 -0.30 2.41 -1.81
CA ILE A 42 1.04 2.52 -2.40
C ILE A 42 1.89 3.54 -1.64
N LYS A 43 1.32 4.70 -1.30
CA LYS A 43 2.04 5.74 -0.55
C LYS A 43 2.45 5.25 0.84
N LEU A 44 1.58 4.51 1.52
CA LEU A 44 1.86 3.90 2.82
C LEU A 44 2.97 2.84 2.71
N CYS A 45 2.89 1.95 1.73
CA CYS A 45 3.91 0.94 1.46
C CYS A 45 5.28 1.57 1.20
N LYS A 46 5.34 2.58 0.32
CA LYS A 46 6.59 3.32 0.02
C LYS A 46 7.15 3.97 1.28
N ALA A 47 6.33 4.64 2.07
CA ALA A 47 6.78 5.28 3.30
C ALA A 47 7.38 4.27 4.30
N ARG A 48 6.76 3.09 4.44
CA ARG A 48 7.30 2.02 5.28
C ARG A 48 8.64 1.49 4.75
N LEU A 49 8.74 1.22 3.46
CA LEU A 49 9.99 0.76 2.84
C LEU A 49 11.12 1.78 3.02
N THR A 50 10.86 3.06 2.73
CA THR A 50 11.85 4.13 2.93
C THR A 50 12.30 4.23 4.39
N LYS A 51 11.39 4.06 5.35
CA LYS A 51 11.74 4.06 6.78
C LYS A 51 12.65 2.87 7.12
N VAL A 52 12.27 1.67 6.69
CA VAL A 52 13.07 0.46 6.93
C VAL A 52 14.46 0.58 6.30
N ASP A 53 14.56 1.06 5.06
CA ASP A 53 15.84 1.32 4.39
C ASP A 53 16.71 2.30 5.17
N ALA A 54 16.12 3.38 5.70
CA ALA A 54 16.84 4.37 6.50
C ALA A 54 17.33 3.77 7.83
N ASP A 55 16.51 2.95 8.49
CA ASP A 55 16.87 2.28 9.73
C ASP A 55 18.00 1.25 9.50
N ILE A 56 17.95 0.48 8.41
CA ILE A 56 19.02 -0.44 8.00
C ILE A 56 20.32 0.31 7.74
N LYS A 57 20.28 1.42 7.00
CA LYS A 57 21.47 2.24 6.74
C LYS A 57 22.14 2.74 8.02
N LYS A 58 21.36 3.21 8.99
CA LYS A 58 21.90 3.66 10.28
C LYS A 58 22.60 2.53 11.03
N ILE A 59 22.00 1.34 11.07
CA ILE A 59 22.60 0.17 11.72
C ILE A 59 23.95 -0.16 11.07
N LEU A 60 24.04 -0.09 9.74
CA LEU A 60 25.27 -0.38 9.00
C LEU A 60 26.32 0.74 9.06
N GLU A 61 25.94 1.98 9.37
CA GLU A 61 26.85 3.12 9.56
C GLU A 61 27.39 3.23 10.99
N GLU A 62 26.78 2.53 11.96
CA GLU A 62 27.21 2.46 13.35
C GLU A 62 28.27 1.36 13.61
N ASP A 63 28.68 0.61 12.57
CA ASP A 63 29.83 -0.32 12.53
C ASP A 63 31.06 0.31 11.82
#